data_AF-H0J3Q4-F1
#
_entry.id   AF-H0J3Q4-F1
#
_cell.length_a   1.000
_cell.length_b   1.000
_cell.length_c   1.000
_cell.angle_alpha   90.00
_cell.angle_beta   90.00
_cell.angle_gamma   90.00
#
_symmetry.space_group_name_H-M   'P 1'
#
loop_
_entity.id
_entity.type
_entity.pdbx_description
1 polymer ?
#
loop_
_entity_poly.entity_id
_entity_poly.type
_entity_poly.pdbx_seq_one_letter_code
_entity_poly.pdbx_strand_id
1 'polypeptide(L)'
;MGLDPELGCYHRLVSGRKSLACDLMEPLRPRIEAWVVELFNEGILTGRHFSPPSERGCWLGKGGREIYYAHLDDAQRQWRRCLAGYARTLARKIDQHRLPEEAL
;
A
#
# COMPACT_ATOMS: atom_id res chain seq x y z
N MET A 1 3.93 16.16 -8.28
CA MET A 1 2.63 15.46 -8.41
C MET A 1 1.70 16.08 -7.39
N GLY A 2 0.69 16.83 -7.81
CA GLY A 2 -0.26 17.53 -6.93
C GLY A 2 -1.57 16.77 -6.72
N LEU A 3 -1.53 15.43 -6.72
CA LEU A 3 -2.72 14.62 -6.51
C LEU A 3 -3.14 14.67 -5.04
N ASP A 4 -4.42 14.86 -4.78
CA ASP A 4 -4.99 14.78 -3.43
C ASP A 4 -5.14 13.29 -3.04
N PRO A 5 -4.46 12.82 -1.97
CA PRO A 5 -4.54 11.42 -1.55
C PRO A 5 -5.94 11.01 -1.05
N GLU A 6 -6.83 11.93 -0.70
CA GLU A 6 -8.19 11.63 -0.23
C GLU A 6 -9.17 11.38 -1.38
N LEU A 7 -8.88 11.89 -2.58
CA LEU A 7 -9.76 11.80 -3.75
C LEU A 7 -9.58 10.50 -4.54
N GLY A 8 -10.09 9.39 -3.99
CA GLY A 8 -10.15 8.10 -4.67
C GLY A 8 -11.12 8.08 -5.86
N CYS A 9 -10.81 7.26 -6.86
CA CYS A 9 -11.66 6.94 -8.01
C CYS A 9 -12.40 5.60 -7.83
N TYR A 10 -11.81 4.64 -7.12
CA TYR A 10 -12.38 3.32 -6.85
C TYR A 10 -12.95 3.24 -5.43
N HIS A 11 -12.15 3.59 -4.42
CA HIS A 11 -12.63 3.64 -3.06
C HIS A 11 -13.55 4.84 -2.81
N ARG A 12 -14.62 4.61 -2.04
CA ARG A 12 -15.52 5.67 -1.57
C ARG A 12 -14.73 6.75 -0.82
N LEU A 13 -15.05 8.01 -1.09
CA LEU A 13 -14.54 9.15 -0.34
C LEU A 13 -15.09 9.10 1.08
N VAL A 14 -14.19 9.01 2.05
CA VAL A 14 -14.50 9.04 3.48
C VAL A 14 -13.53 10.03 4.09
N SER A 15 -14.06 11.00 4.86
CA SER A 15 -13.25 12.05 5.48
C SER A 15 -12.04 11.47 6.23
N GLY A 16 -10.84 11.99 5.94
CA GLY A 16 -9.58 11.57 6.55
C GLY A 16 -9.01 10.25 6.03
N ARG A 17 -9.71 9.54 5.12
CA ARG A 17 -9.17 8.35 4.45
C ARG A 17 -8.41 8.78 3.21
N LYS A 18 -7.16 8.31 3.09
CA LYS A 18 -6.35 8.44 1.88
C LYS A 18 -6.82 7.47 0.77
N SER A 19 -8.05 7.66 0.28
CA SER A 19 -8.70 6.73 -0.65
C SER A 19 -7.92 6.56 -1.97
N LEU A 20 -7.32 7.61 -2.52
CA LEU A 20 -6.49 7.51 -3.71
C LEU A 20 -5.22 6.69 -3.46
N ALA A 21 -4.61 6.81 -2.28
CA ALA A 21 -3.46 5.99 -1.92
C ALA A 21 -3.84 4.50 -1.86
N CYS A 22 -5.04 4.17 -1.36
CA CYS A 22 -5.57 2.80 -1.44
C CYS A 22 -5.75 2.35 -2.89
N ASP A 23 -6.38 3.18 -3.74
CA ASP A 23 -6.59 2.85 -5.16
C ASP A 23 -5.28 2.53 -5.89
N LEU A 24 -4.25 3.35 -5.67
CA LEU A 24 -2.93 3.14 -6.28
C LEU A 24 -2.23 1.87 -5.77
N MET A 25 -2.53 1.44 -4.55
CA MET A 25 -1.97 0.22 -3.96
C MET A 25 -2.63 -1.06 -4.48
N GLU A 26 -3.91 -1.03 -4.87
CA GLU A 26 -4.67 -2.24 -5.21
C GLU A 26 -4.01 -3.12 -6.29
N PRO A 27 -3.45 -2.59 -7.40
CA PRO A 27 -2.78 -3.43 -8.40
C PRO A 27 -1.54 -4.18 -7.90
N LEU A 28 -0.90 -3.68 -6.82
CA LEU A 28 0.26 -4.32 -6.21
C LEU A 28 -0.10 -5.25 -5.05
N ARG A 29 -1.31 -5.13 -4.49
CA ARG A 29 -1.73 -5.85 -3.29
C ARG A 29 -1.46 -7.36 -3.39
N PRO A 30 -1.84 -8.08 -4.47
CA PRO A 30 -1.59 -9.52 -4.54
C PRO A 30 -0.10 -9.90 -4.47
N ARG A 31 0.77 -9.06 -5.02
CA ARG A 31 2.22 -9.29 -4.99
C ARG A 31 2.81 -9.07 -3.60
N ILE A 32 2.31 -8.07 -2.88
CA ILE A 32 2.72 -7.79 -1.50
C ILE A 32 2.21 -8.91 -0.58
N GLU A 33 0.98 -9.36 -0.77
CA GLU A 33 0.41 -10.48 -0.01
C GLU A 33 1.17 -11.79 -0.25
N ALA A 34 1.51 -12.10 -1.50
CA ALA A 34 2.36 -13.26 -1.82
C ALA A 34 3.72 -13.17 -1.13
N TRP A 35 4.36 -12.00 -1.15
CA TRP A 35 5.63 -11.79 -0.43
C TRP A 35 5.48 -12.00 1.09
N VAL A 36 4.38 -11.55 1.70
CA VAL A 36 4.12 -11.81 3.14
C VAL A 36 4.01 -13.31 3.40
N VAL A 37 3.33 -14.06 2.54
CA VAL A 37 3.22 -15.52 2.64
C VAL A 37 4.59 -16.20 2.50
N GLU A 38 5.44 -15.74 1.60
CA GLU A 38 6.81 -16.24 1.43
C GLU A 38 7.64 -16.11 2.71
N LEU A 39 7.52 -15.00 3.47
CA LEU A 39 8.21 -14.84 4.76
C LEU A 39 7.85 -15.96 5.76
N PHE A 40 6.62 -16.49 5.71
CA PHE A 40 6.21 -17.61 6.56
C PHE A 40 6.69 -18.95 6.00
N ASN A 41 6.57 -19.15 4.69
CA ASN A 41 7.00 -20.39 4.03
C ASN A 41 8.51 -20.63 4.19
N GLU A 42 9.32 -19.57 4.20
CA GLU A 42 10.76 -19.62 4.42
C GLU A 42 11.16 -19.67 5.90
N GLY A 43 10.19 -19.59 6.83
CA GLY A 43 10.45 -19.59 8.27
C GLY A 43 11.10 -18.31 8.80
N ILE A 44 11.18 -17.25 7.99
CA ILE A 44 11.66 -15.92 8.40
C ILE A 44 10.76 -15.36 9.49
N LEU A 45 9.44 -15.45 9.28
CA LEU A 45 8.43 -15.18 10.30
C LEU A 45 7.78 -16.48 10.77
N THR A 46 7.67 -16.66 12.08
CA THR A 46 7.01 -17.81 12.70
C THR A 46 6.16 -17.33 13.87
N GLY A 47 5.32 -18.22 14.43
CA GLY A 47 4.43 -17.89 15.54
C GLY A 47 5.11 -17.24 16.76
N ARG A 48 6.39 -17.55 17.00
CA ARG A 48 7.17 -16.97 18.11
C ARG A 48 7.39 -15.45 17.99
N HIS A 49 7.22 -14.90 16.79
CA HIS A 49 7.40 -13.47 16.54
C HIS A 49 6.13 -12.65 16.81
N PHE A 50 5.03 -13.31 17.19
CA PHE A 50 3.74 -12.68 17.44
C PHE A 50 3.37 -12.73 18.93
N SER A 51 2.50 -11.82 19.35
CA SER A 51 1.89 -11.89 20.68
C SER A 51 1.02 -13.14 20.78
N PRO A 52 0.82 -13.70 21.99
CA PRO A 52 -0.23 -14.66 22.21
C PRO A 52 -1.60 -14.11 21.73
N PRO A 53 -2.48 -14.95 21.19
CA PRO A 53 -3.84 -14.54 20.85
C PRO A 53 -4.56 -13.92 22.05
N SER A 54 -5.28 -12.84 21.81
CA SER A 54 -6.08 -12.14 22.83
C SER A 54 -7.41 -11.70 22.22
N GLU A 55 -8.35 -11.25 23.05
CA GLU A 55 -9.60 -10.62 22.58
C GLU A 55 -9.35 -9.41 21.66
N ARG A 56 -8.17 -8.77 21.79
CA ARG A 56 -7.76 -7.64 20.96
C ARG A 56 -6.99 -8.05 19.71
N GLY A 57 -6.90 -9.35 19.42
CA GLY A 57 -6.19 -9.90 18.26
C GLY A 57 -4.77 -10.35 18.56
N CYS A 58 -4.01 -10.53 17.48
CA CYS A 58 -2.63 -11.01 17.45
C CYS A 58 -1.74 -9.94 16.81
N TRP A 59 -0.65 -9.59 17.47
CA TRP A 59 0.22 -8.48 17.07
C TRP A 59 1.60 -8.99 16.73
N LEU A 60 2.24 -8.39 15.72
CA LEU A 60 3.66 -8.64 15.48
C LEU A 60 4.49 -8.03 16.62
N GLY A 61 5.20 -8.87 17.36
CA GLY A 61 6.04 -8.48 18.49
C GLY A 61 7.28 -7.67 18.06
N LYS A 62 8.06 -7.18 19.02
CA LYS A 62 9.24 -6.33 18.73
C LYS A 62 10.22 -7.01 17.78
N GLY A 63 10.68 -8.23 18.10
CA GLY A 63 11.60 -8.98 17.24
C GLY A 63 11.00 -9.32 15.87
N GLY A 64 9.69 -9.59 15.81
CA GLY A 64 8.99 -9.80 14.55
C GLY A 64 8.98 -8.56 13.66
N ARG A 65 8.76 -7.38 14.24
CA ARG A 65 8.80 -6.11 13.49
C ARG A 65 10.19 -5.79 12.97
N GLU A 66 11.24 -6.03 13.77
CA GLU A 66 12.62 -5.83 13.35
C GLU A 66 12.96 -6.68 12.11
N ILE A 67 12.58 -7.97 12.13
CA ILE A 67 12.74 -8.87 10.99
C ILE A 67 11.90 -8.39 9.80
N TYR A 68 10.59 -8.17 10.00
CA TYR A 68 9.68 -7.78 8.92
C TYR A 68 10.14 -6.51 8.20
N TYR A 69 10.52 -5.46 8.94
CA TYR A 69 10.93 -4.20 8.33
C TYR A 69 12.29 -4.28 7.63
N ALA A 70 13.20 -5.14 8.09
CA ALA A 70 14.46 -5.38 7.39
C ALA A 70 14.21 -6.00 6.00
N HIS A 71 13.37 -7.03 5.92
CA HIS A 71 12.99 -7.64 4.64
C HIS A 71 12.12 -6.71 3.77
N LEU A 72 11.26 -5.90 4.41
CA LEU A 72 10.42 -4.93 3.69
C LEU A 72 11.27 -3.90 2.95
N ASP A 73 12.36 -3.41 3.54
CA ASP A 73 13.15 -2.34 2.92
C ASP A 73 13.70 -2.75 1.55
N ASP A 74 14.07 -4.02 1.42
CA ASP A 74 14.53 -4.58 0.15
C ASP A 74 13.37 -4.77 -0.84
N ALA A 75 12.28 -5.41 -0.39
CA ALA A 75 11.14 -5.73 -1.23
C ALA A 75 10.41 -4.48 -1.75
N GLN A 76 10.32 -3.42 -0.94
CA GLN A 76 9.54 -2.21 -1.27
C GLN A 76 10.17 -1.34 -2.36
N ARG A 77 11.47 -1.46 -2.64
CA ARG A 77 12.15 -0.59 -3.61
C ARG A 77 11.51 -0.65 -5.00
N GLN A 78 11.17 -1.84 -5.47
CA GLN A 78 10.47 -2.03 -6.74
C GLN A 78 9.01 -1.53 -6.67
N TRP A 79 8.30 -1.78 -5.57
CA TRP A 79 6.90 -1.37 -5.42
C TRP A 79 6.75 0.15 -5.39
N ARG A 80 7.67 0.86 -4.72
CA ARG A 80 7.71 2.33 -4.72
C ARG A 80 7.86 2.90 -6.13
N ARG A 81 8.67 2.25 -6.98
CA ARG A 81 8.82 2.65 -8.39
C ARG A 81 7.52 2.41 -9.18
N CYS A 82 6.85 1.28 -8.96
CA CYS A 82 5.55 0.96 -9.55
C CYS A 82 4.47 1.97 -9.13
N LEU A 83 4.32 2.23 -7.82
CA LEU A 83 3.37 3.21 -7.27
C LEU A 83 3.60 4.61 -7.84
N ALA A 84 4.86 5.05 -7.90
CA ALA A 84 5.19 6.33 -8.51
C ALA A 84 4.86 6.35 -10.02
N GLY A 85 5.00 5.21 -10.71
CA GLY A 85 4.54 5.03 -12.08
C GLY A 85 3.03 5.16 -12.22
N TYR A 86 2.25 4.49 -11.37
CA TYR A 86 0.79 4.57 -11.38
C TYR A 86 0.30 5.99 -11.13
N ALA A 87 0.85 6.68 -10.13
CA ALA A 87 0.53 8.08 -9.87
C ALA A 87 0.86 8.99 -11.06
N ARG A 88 2.00 8.76 -11.74
CA ARG A 88 2.37 9.49 -12.97
C ARG A 88 1.41 9.26 -14.12
N THR A 89 1.04 8.02 -14.36
CA THR A 89 0.08 7.68 -15.41
C THR A 89 -1.29 8.29 -15.11
N LEU A 90 -1.75 8.22 -13.86
CA LEU A 90 -3.03 8.81 -13.45
C LEU A 90 -3.05 10.33 -13.63
N ALA A 91 -2.03 11.04 -13.13
CA ALA A 91 -1.96 12.49 -13.28
C ALA A 91 -1.99 12.91 -14.75
N ARG A 92 -1.21 12.24 -15.61
CA ARG A 92 -1.22 12.51 -17.06
C ARG A 92 -2.60 12.29 -17.69
N LYS A 93 -3.32 11.25 -17.27
CA LYS A 93 -4.68 11.00 -17.76
C LYS A 93 -5.66 12.09 -17.31
N ILE A 94 -5.55 12.55 -16.06
CA ILE A 94 -6.37 13.66 -15.55
C ILE A 94 -6.09 14.94 -16.36
N ASP A 95 -4.81 15.26 -16.59
CA ASP A 95 -4.41 16.44 -17.37
C ASP A 95 -4.94 16.39 -18.81
N GLN A 96 -4.93 15.21 -19.44
CA GLN A 96 -5.47 15.00 -20.80
C GLN A 96 -6.99 15.19 -20.90
N HIS A 97 -7.71 14.97 -19.81
CA HIS A 97 -9.16 15.09 -19.73
C HIS A 97 -9.62 16.34 -18.95
N ARG A 98 -8.71 17.29 -18.72
CA ARG A 98 -9.05 18.56 -18.09
C ARG A 98 -10.07 19.29 -18.97
N LEU A 99 -11.26 19.52 -18.43
CA LEU A 99 -12.27 20.34 -19.09
C LEU A 99 -11.73 21.77 -19.25
N PRO A 100 -11.98 22.44 -20.39
CA PRO A 100 -11.62 23.84 -20.55
C PRO A 100 -12.26 24.68 -19.45
N GLU A 101 -11.54 25.69 -18.95
CA GLU A 101 -11.98 26.55 -17.83
C GLU A 101 -13.30 27.28 -18.10
N GLU A 102 -13.74 27.34 -19.35
CA GLU A 102 -14.99 27.94 -19.81
C GLU A 102 -16.25 27.08 -19.53
N ALA A 103 -16.09 25.86 -19.00
CA ALA A 103 -17.18 24.92 -18.72
C ALA A 103 -17.65 24.87 -17.24
N LEU A 104 -17.21 25.82 -16.40
CA LEU A 104 -17.56 25.98 -14.98
C LEU A 104 -18.06 27.40 -14.71
#